data_AF-A0AA39Q1L1-F1
#
_entry.id   AF-A0AA39Q1L1-F1
#
_cell.length_a   1.000
_cell.length_b   1.000
_cell.length_c   1.000
_cell.angle_alpha   90.00
_cell.angle_beta   90.00
_cell.angle_gamma   90.00
#
_symmetry.space_group_name_H-M   'P 1'
#
loop_
_entity.id
_entity.type
_entity.pdbx_description
1 polymer ?
#
loop_
_entity_poly.entity_id
_entity_poly.type
_entity_poly.pdbx_seq_one_letter_code
_entity_poly.pdbx_strand_id
1 'polypeptide(L)'
;MVHAPTICLEGTNDPSYRPFTEDGEFPGDHTESEKESMDKKIAELEKLEMDLATRYGMVDCGEIDSVEIFDEAKFRAFSDLQFMSDAKQMDELEKLRYRRTMSLSGV
;
A
#
# COMPACT_ATOMS: atom_id res chain seq x y z
N MET A 1 -56.21 25.82 28.16
CA MET A 1 -55.58 27.05 27.67
C MET A 1 -54.61 27.51 28.74
N VAL A 2 -53.34 27.19 28.58
CA VAL A 2 -52.30 27.49 29.57
C VAL A 2 -51.40 28.54 28.95
N HIS A 3 -51.32 29.68 29.62
CA HIS A 3 -50.52 30.84 29.23
C HIS A 3 -49.03 30.46 29.20
N ALA A 4 -48.35 30.86 28.12
CA ALA A 4 -46.89 30.84 28.05
C ALA A 4 -46.32 31.99 28.89
N PRO A 5 -45.33 31.74 29.76
CA PRO A 5 -44.50 32.82 30.28
C PRO A 5 -43.35 33.10 29.31
N THR A 6 -43.29 34.36 28.87
CA THR A 6 -42.12 35.00 28.27
C THR A 6 -40.95 34.88 29.25
N ILE A 7 -39.88 34.21 28.83
CA ILE A 7 -38.61 34.17 29.56
C ILE A 7 -37.62 35.03 28.77
N CYS A 8 -37.40 36.24 29.26
CA CYS A 8 -36.23 37.05 28.90
C CYS A 8 -35.00 36.35 29.49
N LEU A 9 -34.08 35.89 28.64
CA LEU A 9 -32.76 35.47 29.07
C LEU A 9 -31.80 36.62 28.81
N GLU A 10 -31.60 37.43 29.85
CA GLU A 10 -30.43 38.29 29.97
C GLU A 10 -29.16 37.44 30.02
N GLY A 11 -28.08 38.05 29.54
CA GLY A 11 -26.81 37.39 29.27
C GLY A 11 -26.24 36.63 30.46
N THR A 12 -25.80 35.42 30.16
CA THR A 12 -24.62 34.82 30.80
C THR A 12 -23.74 34.29 29.68
N ASN A 13 -22.53 34.86 29.57
CA ASN A 13 -21.45 34.32 28.76
C ASN A 13 -21.08 32.95 29.34
N ASP A 14 -21.55 31.88 28.71
CA ASP A 14 -21.09 30.51 28.97
C ASP A 14 -20.21 30.07 27.79
N PRO A 15 -18.88 29.91 27.95
CA PRO A 15 -17.96 29.59 26.86
C PRO A 15 -17.96 28.10 26.49
N SER A 16 -19.12 27.44 26.57
CA SER A 16 -19.27 26.00 26.35
C SER A 16 -20.26 25.66 25.23
N TYR A 17 -20.30 26.50 24.19
CA TYR A 17 -20.87 26.14 22.89
C TYR A 17 -19.73 26.15 21.87
N ARG A 18 -19.10 24.98 21.66
CA ARG A 18 -18.34 24.73 20.43
C ARG A 18 -19.35 24.30 19.36
N PRO A 19 -19.62 25.11 18.33
CA PRO A 19 -20.37 24.65 17.18
C PRO A 19 -19.58 23.51 16.50
N PHE A 20 -20.34 22.53 16.04
CA PHE A 20 -19.86 21.31 15.40
C PHE A 20 -18.83 21.61 14.28
N THR A 21 -17.58 21.20 14.54
CA THR A 21 -16.50 20.88 13.58
C THR A 21 -16.64 21.45 12.16
N GLU A 22 -16.20 22.69 11.98
CA GLU A 22 -15.78 23.25 10.69
C GLU A 22 -14.27 23.12 10.51
N ASP A 23 -13.73 21.92 10.72
CA ASP A 23 -12.41 21.57 10.22
C ASP A 23 -12.64 20.37 9.30
N GLY A 24 -13.13 20.67 8.09
CA GLY A 24 -13.23 19.68 7.03
C GLY A 24 -11.83 19.21 6.68
N GLU A 25 -11.36 18.16 7.36
CA GLU A 25 -10.33 17.28 6.83
C GLU A 25 -10.90 16.67 5.56
N PHE A 26 -10.63 17.37 4.45
CA PHE A 26 -10.69 16.82 3.12
C PHE A 26 -9.87 15.52 3.15
N PRO A 27 -10.44 14.34 2.83
CA PRO A 27 -9.63 13.16 2.55
C PRO A 27 -8.94 13.40 1.21
N GLY A 28 -7.91 14.25 1.23
CA GLY A 28 -7.09 14.54 0.08
C GLY A 28 -6.18 13.35 -0.18
N ASP A 29 -6.43 12.64 -1.27
CA ASP A 29 -5.43 12.19 -2.25
C ASP A 29 -4.28 11.26 -1.80
N HIS A 30 -4.19 10.87 -0.53
CA HIS A 30 -3.12 9.99 -0.04
C HIS A 30 -3.19 8.59 -0.67
N THR A 31 -4.39 8.12 -1.03
CA THR A 31 -4.60 6.77 -1.57
C THR A 31 -4.15 6.61 -3.01
N GLU A 32 -4.24 7.66 -3.85
CA GLU A 32 -3.79 7.59 -5.25
C GLU A 32 -2.25 7.67 -5.31
N SER A 33 -1.64 8.59 -4.55
CA SER A 33 -0.19 8.72 -4.47
C SER A 33 0.51 7.45 -3.93
N GLU A 34 -0.07 6.81 -2.91
CA GLU A 34 0.45 5.54 -2.37
C GLU A 34 0.32 4.39 -3.38
N LYS A 35 -0.77 4.34 -4.14
CA LYS A 35 -0.99 3.33 -5.17
C LYS A 35 -0.02 3.50 -6.35
N GLU A 36 0.20 4.72 -6.80
CA GLU A 36 1.20 5.02 -7.86
C GLU A 36 2.62 4.65 -7.42
N SER A 37 2.97 4.94 -6.17
CA SER A 37 4.26 4.55 -5.58
C SER A 37 4.43 3.03 -5.55
N MET A 38 3.38 2.29 -5.19
CA MET A 38 3.37 0.83 -5.16
C MET A 38 3.53 0.23 -6.56
N ASP A 39 2.76 0.71 -7.54
CA ASP A 39 2.79 0.21 -8.91
C ASP A 39 4.17 0.46 -9.56
N LYS A 40 4.79 1.61 -9.29
CA LYS A 40 6.16 1.90 -9.73
C LYS A 40 7.16 0.92 -9.13
N LYS A 41 7.07 0.65 -7.82
CA LYS A 41 7.96 -0.28 -7.13
C LYS A 41 7.81 -1.72 -7.64
N ILE A 42 6.58 -2.15 -7.94
CA ILE A 42 6.32 -3.44 -8.57
C ILE A 42 7.03 -3.51 -9.93
N ALA A 43 6.85 -2.51 -10.79
CA ALA A 43 7.49 -2.51 -12.12
C ALA A 43 9.03 -2.57 -12.05
N GLU A 44 9.65 -1.87 -11.09
CA GLU A 44 11.11 -1.94 -10.86
C GLU A 44 11.56 -3.35 -10.45
N LEU A 45 10.79 -4.02 -9.59
CA LEU A 45 11.07 -5.37 -9.13
C LEU A 45 10.79 -6.44 -10.20
N GLU A 46 9.78 -6.24 -11.05
CA GLU A 46 9.51 -7.13 -12.21
C GLU A 46 10.62 -7.06 -13.25
N LYS A 47 11.21 -5.87 -13.44
CA LYS A 47 12.42 -5.75 -14.25
C LYS A 47 13.59 -6.53 -13.65
N LEU A 48 13.79 -6.45 -12.33
CA LEU A 48 14.82 -7.21 -11.64
C LEU A 48 14.58 -8.73 -11.75
N GLU A 49 13.34 -9.19 -11.66
CA GLU A 49 12.95 -10.59 -11.88
C GLU A 49 13.39 -11.08 -13.26
N MET A 50 13.21 -10.28 -14.31
CA MET A 50 13.68 -10.61 -15.66
C MET A 50 15.21 -10.63 -15.78
N ASP A 51 15.89 -9.67 -15.13
CA ASP A 51 17.35 -9.64 -15.08
C ASP A 51 17.89 -10.88 -14.33
N LEU A 52 17.21 -11.32 -13.26
CA LEU A 52 17.51 -12.55 -12.52
C LEU A 52 17.30 -13.80 -13.37
N ALA A 53 16.17 -13.90 -14.08
CA ALA A 53 15.90 -14.99 -15.02
C ALA A 53 17.06 -15.14 -16.01
N THR A 54 17.53 -14.02 -16.57
CA THR A 54 18.64 -13.99 -17.51
C THR A 54 19.95 -14.44 -16.86
N ARG A 55 20.26 -13.91 -15.66
CA ARG A 55 21.48 -14.30 -14.91
C ARG A 55 21.48 -15.76 -14.50
N TYR A 56 20.32 -16.34 -14.23
CA TYR A 56 20.17 -17.72 -13.80
C TYR A 56 20.02 -18.70 -14.97
N GLY A 57 19.83 -18.21 -16.20
CA GLY A 57 19.67 -19.03 -17.39
C GLY A 57 18.27 -19.65 -17.49
N MET A 58 17.24 -18.96 -17.00
CA MET A 58 15.86 -19.43 -16.90
C MET A 58 14.93 -18.80 -17.96
N VAL A 59 15.48 -18.26 -19.05
CA VAL A 59 14.73 -17.53 -20.11
C VAL A 59 14.34 -18.45 -21.28
N ASP A 60 14.69 -19.74 -21.22
CA ASP A 60 14.80 -20.60 -22.41
C ASP A 60 13.48 -21.01 -23.09
N CYS A 61 12.30 -20.72 -22.49
CA CYS A 61 11.02 -21.27 -22.98
C CYS A 61 9.86 -20.27 -23.09
N GLY A 62 10.14 -18.98 -23.26
CA GLY A 62 9.14 -17.99 -23.69
C GLY A 62 8.23 -17.42 -22.60
N GLU A 63 8.02 -18.14 -21.49
CA GLU A 63 7.43 -17.59 -20.27
C GLU A 63 8.42 -17.70 -19.10
N ILE A 64 8.49 -16.64 -18.32
CA ILE A 64 9.25 -16.59 -17.08
C ILE A 64 8.35 -17.08 -15.95
N ASP A 65 8.74 -18.18 -15.30
CA ASP A 65 8.09 -18.62 -14.07
C ASP A 65 8.65 -17.85 -12.86
N SER A 66 7.87 -16.89 -12.37
CA SER A 66 8.17 -16.10 -11.19
C SER A 66 8.46 -16.93 -9.94
N VAL A 67 7.77 -18.07 -9.78
CA VAL A 67 7.95 -18.94 -8.60
C VAL A 67 9.30 -19.63 -8.69
N GLU A 68 9.66 -20.12 -9.87
CA GLU A 68 10.94 -20.79 -10.11
C GLU A 68 12.12 -19.84 -9.88
N ILE A 69 12.02 -18.59 -10.35
CA ILE A 69 13.06 -17.56 -10.11
C ILE A 69 13.21 -17.28 -8.62
N PHE A 70 12.11 -17.17 -7.88
CA PHE A 70 12.19 -16.91 -6.45
C PHE A 70 12.78 -18.10 -5.68
N ASP A 71 12.41 -19.32 -6.05
CA ASP A 71 12.99 -20.55 -5.47
C ASP A 71 14.49 -20.63 -5.73
N GLU A 72 14.94 -20.32 -6.94
CA GLU A 72 16.37 -20.25 -7.29
C GLU A 72 17.10 -19.13 -6.52
N ALA A 73 16.49 -17.95 -6.38
CA ALA A 73 17.04 -16.85 -5.59
C ALA A 73 17.22 -17.25 -4.11
N LYS A 74 16.24 -17.95 -3.53
CA LYS A 74 16.36 -18.51 -2.16
C LYS A 74 17.46 -19.55 -2.08
N PHE A 75 17.50 -20.50 -3.03
CA PHE A 75 18.52 -21.55 -3.07
C PHE A 75 19.94 -20.97 -3.10
N ARG A 76 20.15 -19.93 -3.92
CA ARG A 76 21.42 -19.20 -3.99
C ARG A 76 21.72 -18.44 -2.71
N ALA A 77 20.75 -17.79 -2.10
CA ALA A 77 20.93 -17.07 -0.83
C ALA A 77 21.30 -18.00 0.33
N PHE A 78 20.80 -19.25 0.32
CA PHE A 78 21.22 -20.28 1.29
C PHE A 78 22.66 -20.77 1.05
N SER A 79 23.11 -20.73 -0.20
CA SER A 79 24.46 -21.17 -0.59
C SER A 79 25.51 -20.07 -0.38
N ASP A 80 25.15 -18.82 -0.66
CA ASP A 80 26.03 -17.65 -0.57
C ASP A 80 25.24 -16.38 -0.24
N LEU A 81 25.68 -15.70 0.83
CA LEU A 81 25.06 -14.48 1.34
C LEU A 81 25.06 -13.32 0.35
N GLN A 82 25.91 -13.34 -0.68
CA GLN A 82 25.89 -12.31 -1.73
C GLN A 82 24.54 -12.24 -2.47
N PHE A 83 23.81 -13.35 -2.54
CA PHE A 83 22.49 -13.43 -3.19
C PHE A 83 21.32 -13.13 -2.24
N MET A 84 21.59 -12.80 -0.97
CA MET A 84 20.55 -12.48 0.01
C MET A 84 19.69 -11.27 -0.43
N SER A 85 20.27 -10.32 -1.17
CA SER A 85 19.52 -9.19 -1.72
C SER A 85 18.49 -9.65 -2.74
N ASP A 86 18.89 -10.51 -3.68
CA ASP A 86 18.02 -11.02 -4.74
C ASP A 86 16.79 -11.72 -4.12
N ALA A 87 17.00 -12.59 -3.12
CA ALA A 87 15.90 -13.28 -2.42
C ALA A 87 14.96 -12.32 -1.68
N LYS A 88 15.50 -11.29 -1.02
CA LYS A 88 14.68 -10.26 -0.33
C LYS A 88 13.84 -9.44 -1.31
N GLN A 89 14.39 -9.12 -2.48
CA GLN A 89 13.69 -8.34 -3.49
C GLN A 89 12.57 -9.15 -4.15
N MET A 90 12.75 -10.45 -4.35
CA MET A 90 11.68 -11.34 -4.84
C MET A 90 10.58 -11.55 -3.80
N ASP A 91 10.93 -11.70 -2.51
CA ASP A 91 9.95 -11.72 -1.41
C ASP A 91 9.15 -10.39 -1.31
N GLU A 92 9.81 -9.25 -1.52
CA GLU A 92 9.15 -7.95 -1.59
C GLU A 92 8.16 -7.89 -2.77
N LEU A 93 8.56 -8.38 -3.95
CA LEU A 93 7.70 -8.41 -5.14
C LEU A 93 6.44 -9.26 -4.91
N GLU A 94 6.58 -10.45 -4.33
CA GLU A 94 5.45 -11.33 -4.05
C GLU A 94 4.44 -10.67 -3.10
N LYS A 95 4.94 -10.04 -2.02
CA LYS A 95 4.09 -9.32 -1.05
C LYS A 95 3.37 -8.14 -1.68
N LEU A 96 4.04 -7.40 -2.57
CA LEU A 96 3.44 -6.27 -3.27
C LEU A 96 2.38 -6.74 -4.28
N ARG A 97 2.65 -7.80 -5.05
CA ARG A 97 1.66 -8.44 -5.93
C ARG A 97 0.42 -8.87 -5.14
N TYR A 98 0.60 -9.55 -4.01
CA TYR A 98 -0.50 -9.95 -3.13
C TYR A 98 -1.31 -8.74 -2.64
N ARG A 99 -0.63 -7.72 -2.09
CA ARG A 99 -1.30 -6.49 -1.63
C ARG A 99 -2.08 -5.81 -2.76
N ARG A 100 -1.50 -5.71 -3.95
CA ARG A 100 -2.15 -5.12 -5.14
C ARG A 100 -3.43 -5.88 -5.50
N THR A 101 -3.39 -7.22 -5.52
CA THR A 101 -4.59 -8.02 -5.82
C THR A 101 -5.69 -7.84 -4.78
N MET A 102 -5.34 -7.76 -3.49
CA MET A 102 -6.29 -7.51 -2.41
C MET A 102 -6.89 -6.11 -2.49
N SER A 103 -6.09 -5.10 -2.85
CA SER A 103 -6.56 -3.72 -3.04
C SER A 103 -7.44 -3.53 -4.28
N LEU A 104 -7.30 -4.40 -5.29
CA LEU A 104 -8.17 -4.39 -6.49
C LEU A 104 -9.46 -5.20 -6.30
N SER A 105 -9.49 -6.11 -5.32
CA SER A 105 -10.63 -6.96 -4.99
C SER A 105 -11.61 -6.32 -4.00
N GLY A 106 -11.78 -4.99 -4.01
CA GLY A 106 -12.72 -4.29 -3.12
C GLY A 106 -14.15 -4.85 -3.24
N VAL A 107 -14.53 -5.73 -2.30
CA VAL A 107 -15.88 -6.20 -2.02
C VAL A 107 -16.38 -5.52 -0.75
#